data_AF-A0A1V4QXB2-F1
#
_entry.id   AF-A0A1V4QXB2-F1
#
_cell.length_a   1.000
_cell.length_b   1.000
_cell.length_c   1.000
_cell.angle_alpha   90.00
_cell.angle_beta   90.00
_cell.angle_gamma   90.00
#
_symmetry.space_group_name_H-M   'P 1'
#
loop_
_entity.id
_entity.type
_entity.pdbx_description
1 polymer ?
#
loop_
_entity_poly.entity_id
_entity_poly.type
_entity_poly.pdbx_seq_one_letter_code
_entity_poly.pdbx_strand_id
1 'polypeptide(L)'
;MLALFALADLAVTAAAGAGSYGLAAAAGWLPGQQAARQWPALLALVLVLTPLVFSRCELYRPRRTATIISEWADLLRACLLVWLLTAAVGSFLLPGRHLLAVL
;
A
#
# COMPACT_ATOMS: atom_id res chain seq x y z
N MET A 1 -18.14 -7.61 -11.29
CA MET A 1 -17.84 -6.22 -10.89
C MET A 1 -16.77 -6.13 -9.81
N LEU A 2 -16.90 -6.84 -8.68
CA LEU A 2 -15.89 -6.80 -7.60
C LEU A 2 -14.45 -7.09 -8.06
N ALA A 3 -14.26 -8.06 -8.95
CA ALA A 3 -12.94 -8.39 -9.51
C ALA A 3 -12.31 -7.26 -10.34
N LEU A 4 -13.12 -6.46 -11.05
CA LEU A 4 -12.64 -5.32 -11.84
C LEU A 4 -12.15 -4.18 -10.93
N PHE A 5 -12.87 -3.91 -9.83
CA PHE A 5 -12.43 -2.91 -8.85
C PHE A 5 -11.16 -3.35 -8.13
N ALA A 6 -11.07 -4.62 -7.72
CA ALA A 6 -9.87 -5.16 -7.11
C ALA A 6 -8.66 -5.11 -8.06
N LEU A 7 -8.84 -5.42 -9.35
CA LEU A 7 -7.77 -5.31 -10.36
C LEU A 7 -7.35 -3.86 -10.60
N ALA A 8 -8.30 -2.92 -10.63
CA ALA A 8 -8.01 -1.50 -10.75
C ALA A 8 -7.19 -1.00 -9.54
N ASP A 9 -7.59 -1.35 -8.32
CA ASP A 9 -6.86 -0.98 -7.11
C ASP A 9 -5.46 -1.60 -7.08
N LEU A 10 -5.31 -2.85 -7.51
CA LEU A 10 -4.01 -3.50 -7.65
C LEU A 10 -3.11 -2.77 -8.65
N ALA A 11 -3.65 -2.37 -9.81
CA ALA A 11 -2.90 -1.64 -10.82
C ALA A 11 -2.47 -0.26 -10.31
N VAL A 12 -3.38 0.48 -9.65
CA VAL A 12 -3.08 1.79 -9.04
C VAL A 12 -2.04 1.63 -7.93
N THR A 13 -2.17 0.62 -7.08
CA THR A 13 -1.24 0.32 -6.00
C THR A 13 0.14 -0.04 -6.53
N ALA A 14 0.21 -0.87 -7.58
CA ALA A 14 1.46 -1.21 -8.25
C ALA A 14 2.14 0.02 -8.86
N ALA A 15 1.36 0.88 -9.53
CA ALA A 15 1.85 2.11 -10.13
C ALA A 15 2.35 3.12 -9.07
N ALA A 16 1.59 3.29 -7.98
CA ALA A 16 1.98 4.15 -6.86
C ALA A 16 3.24 3.65 -6.16
N GLY A 17 3.35 2.32 -5.97
CA GLY A 17 4.57 1.69 -5.48
C GLY A 17 5.76 1.96 -6.41
N ALA A 18 5.65 1.62 -7.69
CA ALA A 18 6.73 1.82 -8.66
C ALA A 18 7.14 3.31 -8.78
N GLY A 19 6.17 4.22 -8.76
CA GLY A 19 6.40 5.66 -8.81
C GLY A 19 7.10 6.20 -7.57
N SER A 20 6.68 5.80 -6.37
CA SER A 20 7.33 6.21 -5.12
C SER A 20 8.76 5.69 -5.03
N TYR A 21 9.01 4.44 -5.42
CA TYR A 21 10.37 3.89 -5.53
C TYR A 21 11.22 4.65 -6.55
N GLY A 22 10.67 4.94 -7.73
CA GLY A 22 11.37 5.71 -8.76
C GLY A 22 11.74 7.13 -8.31
N LEU A 23 10.84 7.80 -7.61
CA LEU A 23 11.09 9.12 -7.02
C LEU A 23 12.14 9.07 -5.91
N ALA A 24 12.05 8.09 -5.00
CA ALA A 24 13.05 7.90 -3.95
C ALA A 24 14.44 7.56 -4.53
N ALA A 25 14.49 6.84 -5.66
CA ALA A 25 15.73 6.52 -6.37
C ALA A 25 16.32 7.77 -7.02
N ALA A 26 15.49 8.58 -7.67
CA ALA A 26 15.91 9.85 -8.27
C ALA A 26 16.38 10.86 -7.22
N ALA A 27 15.78 10.87 -6.03
CA ALA A 27 16.16 11.72 -4.91
C ALA A 27 17.43 11.23 -4.17
N GLY A 28 17.94 10.04 -4.50
CA GLY A 28 19.10 9.45 -3.83
C GLY A 28 18.82 8.97 -2.40
N TRP A 29 17.55 8.80 -2.04
CA TRP A 29 17.13 8.41 -0.68
C TRP A 29 17.12 6.89 -0.46
N LEU A 30 17.33 6.10 -1.52
CA LEU A 30 17.39 4.63 -1.42
C LEU A 30 18.80 4.15 -1.07
N PRO A 31 19.00 3.56 0.12
CA PRO A 31 20.31 3.08 0.55
C PRO A 31 20.63 1.74 -0.15
N GLY A 32 21.37 1.80 -1.26
CA GLY A 32 22.12 0.68 -1.83
C GLY A 32 21.33 -0.55 -2.33
N GLN A 33 22.05 -1.58 -2.77
CA GLN A 33 21.48 -2.79 -3.38
C GLN A 33 20.54 -3.59 -2.46
N GLN A 34 20.56 -3.34 -1.16
CA GLN A 34 19.67 -4.00 -0.20
C GLN A 34 18.22 -3.53 -0.34
N ALA A 35 17.99 -2.22 -0.54
CA ALA A 35 16.65 -1.69 -0.76
C ALA A 35 16.01 -2.25 -2.05
N ALA A 36 16.80 -2.37 -3.11
CA ALA A 36 16.36 -2.98 -4.37
C ALA A 36 15.99 -4.46 -4.25
N ARG A 37 16.64 -5.22 -3.36
CA ARG A 37 16.31 -6.64 -3.10
C ARG A 37 15.02 -6.82 -2.29
N GLN A 38 14.72 -5.89 -1.40
CA GLN A 38 13.55 -5.96 -0.52
C GLN A 38 12.29 -5.36 -1.18
N TRP A 39 12.48 -4.48 -2.15
CA TRP A 39 11.41 -3.80 -2.88
C TRP A 39 10.34 -4.73 -3.46
N PRO A 40 10.66 -5.85 -4.15
CA PRO A 40 9.64 -6.75 -4.69
C PRO A 40 8.79 -7.41 -3.61
N ALA A 41 9.38 -7.74 -2.46
CA ALA A 41 8.68 -8.34 -1.34
C ALA A 41 7.72 -7.34 -0.66
N LEU A 42 8.15 -6.10 -0.48
CA LEU A 42 7.29 -5.02 0.03
C LEU A 42 6.16 -4.69 -0.94
N LEU A 43 6.44 -4.63 -2.24
CA LEU A 43 5.42 -4.43 -3.27
C LEU A 43 4.39 -5.55 -3.28
N ALA A 44 4.84 -6.82 -3.24
CA ALA A 44 3.94 -7.97 -3.16
C ALA A 44 3.07 -7.95 -1.90
N LEU A 45 3.66 -7.58 -0.76
CA LEU A 45 2.93 -7.45 0.51
C LEU A 45 1.85 -6.37 0.43
N VAL A 46 2.16 -5.19 -0.10
CA VAL A 46 1.20 -4.10 -0.31
C VAL A 46 0.08 -4.56 -1.26
N LEU A 47 0.42 -5.20 -2.37
CA LEU A 47 -0.56 -5.71 -3.33
C LEU A 47 -1.50 -6.76 -2.72
N VAL A 48 -1.03 -7.58 -1.79
CA VAL A 48 -1.89 -8.54 -1.07
C VAL A 48 -2.75 -7.84 -0.02
N LEU A 49 -2.18 -6.88 0.72
CA LEU A 49 -2.87 -6.18 1.80
C LEU A 49 -3.98 -5.23 1.31
N THR A 50 -3.78 -4.52 0.20
CA THR A 50 -4.78 -3.57 -0.34
C THR A 50 -6.16 -4.20 -0.54
N PRO A 51 -6.34 -5.26 -1.36
CA PRO A 51 -7.66 -5.86 -1.57
C PRO A 51 -8.22 -6.51 -0.30
N LEU A 52 -7.36 -7.05 0.58
CA LEU A 52 -7.76 -7.62 1.87
C LEU A 52 -8.36 -6.55 2.81
N VAL A 53 -7.65 -5.44 3.00
CA VAL A 53 -8.11 -4.34 3.84
C VAL A 53 -9.33 -3.66 3.22
N PHE A 54 -9.33 -3.41 1.91
CA PHE A 54 -10.46 -2.76 1.24
C PHE A 54 -11.73 -3.62 1.27
N SER A 55 -11.58 -4.94 1.15
CA SER A 55 -12.67 -5.89 1.35
C SER A 55 -13.21 -5.85 2.78
N ARG A 56 -12.33 -5.80 3.79
CA ARG A 56 -12.71 -5.74 5.21
C ARG A 56 -13.33 -4.41 5.63
N CYS A 57 -12.92 -3.31 5.02
CA CYS A 57 -13.52 -1.99 5.20
C CYS A 57 -14.82 -1.80 4.40
N GLU A 58 -15.29 -2.84 3.70
CA GLU A 58 -16.47 -2.83 2.84
C GLU A 58 -16.43 -1.74 1.74
N LEU A 59 -15.23 -1.33 1.31
CA LEU A 59 -15.05 -0.28 0.29
C LEU A 59 -15.56 -0.72 -1.09
N TYR A 60 -15.67 -2.04 -1.32
CA TYR A 60 -16.23 -2.58 -2.56
C TYR A 60 -17.76 -2.72 -2.55
N ARG A 61 -18.43 -2.42 -1.44
CA ARG A 61 -19.89 -2.47 -1.33
C ARG A 61 -20.47 -1.08 -1.60
N PRO A 62 -21.43 -0.94 -2.53
CA PRO A 62 -22.08 0.34 -2.76
C PRO A 62 -22.91 0.75 -1.53
N ARG A 63 -22.56 1.86 -0.90
CA ARG A 63 -23.29 2.42 0.24
C ARG A 63 -24.28 3.47 -0.28
N ARG A 64 -25.58 3.18 -0.19
CA ARG A 64 -26.64 4.04 -0.76
C ARG A 64 -26.87 5.37 -0.01
N THR A 65 -26.29 5.55 1.17
CA THR A 65 -26.59 6.68 2.08
C THR A 65 -25.36 7.43 2.59
N ALA A 66 -24.16 7.11 2.08
CA ALA A 66 -22.93 7.76 2.51
C ALA A 66 -22.73 9.10 1.78
N THR A 67 -22.28 10.12 2.50
CA THR A 67 -21.83 11.37 1.87
C THR A 67 -20.42 11.16 1.31
N ILE A 68 -20.07 11.86 0.23
CA ILE A 68 -18.73 11.79 -0.40
C ILE A 68 -17.61 11.97 0.65
N ILE A 69 -17.79 12.89 1.60
CA ILE A 69 -16.83 13.15 2.69
C ILE A 69 -16.60 11.91 3.56
N SER A 70 -17.67 11.19 3.91
CA SER A 70 -17.55 9.96 4.72
C SER A 70 -16.86 8.82 3.95
N GLU A 71 -17.06 8.74 2.63
CA GLU A 71 -16.37 7.77 1.78
C GLU A 71 -14.86 8.05 1.69
N TRP A 72 -14.48 9.32 1.55
CA TRP A 72 -13.08 9.73 1.58
C TRP A 72 -12.40 9.43 2.91
N ALA A 73 -13.10 9.65 4.04
CA ALA A 73 -12.58 9.34 5.36
C ALA A 73 -12.32 7.84 5.54
N ASP A 74 -13.23 6.99 5.06
CA ASP A 74 -13.08 5.54 5.10
C ASP A 74 -11.94 5.06 4.18
N LEU A 75 -11.79 5.66 3.00
CA LEU A 75 -10.71 5.36 2.07
C LEU A 75 -9.35 5.75 2.67
N LEU A 76 -9.23 6.94 3.25
CA LEU A 76 -8.02 7.38 3.96
C LEU A 76 -7.67 6.44 5.11
N ARG A 77 -8.67 6.02 5.88
CA ARG A 77 -8.47 5.08 6.98
C ARG A 77 -7.99 3.71 6.50
N ALA A 78 -8.55 3.20 5.41
CA ALA A 78 -8.12 1.94 4.80
C ALA A 78 -6.68 2.03 4.26
N CYS A 79 -6.34 3.13 3.58
CA CYS A 79 -4.97 3.38 3.11
C CYS A 79 -3.97 3.45 4.27
N LEU A 80 -4.30 4.17 5.35
CA LEU A 80 -3.49 4.22 6.57
C LEU A 80 -3.30 2.84 7.20
N LEU A 81 -4.35 2.02 7.22
CA LEU A 81 -4.27 0.64 7.71
C LEU A 81 -3.34 -0.24 6.85
N VAL A 82 -3.45 -0.17 5.53
CA VAL A 82 -2.55 -0.89 4.61
C VAL A 82 -1.11 -0.45 4.85
N TRP A 83 -0.87 0.85 4.98
CA TRP A 83 0.45 1.40 5.23
C TRP A 83 1.03 0.93 6.58
N LEU A 84 0.27 1.03 7.66
CA LEU A 84 0.69 0.56 8.99
C LEU A 84 0.96 -0.95 9.01
N LEU A 85 0.12 -1.76 8.36
CA LEU A 85 0.32 -3.20 8.27
C LEU A 85 1.56 -3.55 7.45
N THR A 86 1.79 -2.84 6.35
CA THR A 86 2.99 -3.02 5.53
C THR A 86 4.25 -2.67 6.33
N ALA A 87 4.23 -1.56 7.08
CA ALA A 87 5.35 -1.15 7.93
C ALA A 87 5.59 -2.16 9.07
N ALA A 88 4.53 -2.58 9.76
CA ALA A 88 4.62 -3.57 10.84
C ALA A 88 5.16 -4.90 10.33
N VAL A 89 4.53 -5.49 9.31
CA VAL A 89 4.96 -6.77 8.73
C VAL A 89 6.36 -6.66 8.11
N GLY A 90 6.67 -5.55 7.44
CA GLY A 90 8.02 -5.26 6.94
C GLY A 90 9.06 -5.25 8.07
N SER A 91 8.75 -4.63 9.21
CA SER A 91 9.67 -4.61 10.37
C SER A 91 9.88 -5.99 11.02
N PHE A 92 8.88 -6.88 10.97
CA PHE A 92 8.99 -8.25 11.48
C PHE A 92 9.72 -9.19 10.50
N LEU A 93 9.44 -9.07 9.20
CA LEU A 93 9.99 -9.95 8.17
C LEU A 93 11.42 -9.60 7.74
N LEU A 94 11.85 -8.35 7.95
CA LEU A 94 13.18 -7.88 7.59
C LEU A 94 13.96 -7.51 8.86
N PRO A 95 14.55 -8.51 9.56
CA PRO A 95 15.35 -8.27 10.75
C PRO A 95 16.65 -7.56 10.36
N GLY A 96 16.63 -6.22 10.35
CA GLY A 96 17.79 -5.43 9.94
C GLY A 96 17.48 -3.97 9.65
N ARG A 97 17.26 -3.18 10.72
CA ARG A 97 17.39 -1.72 10.79
C ARG A 97 16.38 -0.88 9.98
N HIS A 98 15.50 -0.21 10.73
CA HIS A 98 14.83 1.07 10.43
C HIS A 98 14.23 1.23 9.02
N LEU A 99 13.14 0.49 8.76
CA LEU A 99 12.20 0.77 7.66
C LEU A 99 11.57 2.19 7.74
N LEU A 100 11.70 2.87 8.89
CA LEU A 100 11.23 4.24 9.13
C LEU A 100 12.03 5.34 8.41
N ALA A 101 13.15 5.01 7.76
CA ALA A 101 14.00 6.02 7.10
C ALA A 101 13.74 6.17 5.59
N VAL A 102 12.94 5.30 4.97
CA VAL A 102 12.78 5.23 3.50
C VAL A 102 11.31 5.30 3.03
N LEU A 103 10.34 5.12 3.93
CA LEU A 103 8.91 5.29 3.67
C LEU A 103 8.40 6.61 4.27
#